data_AF-A0A524FXA2-F1
#
_entry.id   AF-A0A524FXA2-F1
#
_cell.length_a   1.000
_cell.length_b   1.000
_cell.length_c   1.000
_cell.angle_alpha   90.00
_cell.angle_beta   90.00
_cell.angle_gamma   90.00
#
_symmetry.space_group_name_H-M   'P 1'
#
loop_
_entity.id
_entity.type
_entity.pdbx_description
1 polymer ?
#
loop_
_entity_poly.entity_id
_entity_poly.type
_entity_poly.pdbx_seq_one_letter_code
_entity_poly.pdbx_strand_id
1 'polypeptide(L)'
;MIEEPKNAFDEIASDPNFLMILAGAVIWFIGYYVGLLNPLFRSTGFVLVCFSAALTSLKRPVALAWPGLLLGGLLQIIGYYLEWVLILGPALIVTGGVMVVYFAIPLALQRGELPVITRLQKLIESKKKDEEIQDIKAEEPVKETDVTEDEDSANNY
;
A
#
# COMPACT_ATOMS: atom_id res chain seq x y z
N MET A 1 15.62 -30.98 2.26
CA MET A 1 14.18 -30.75 2.50
C MET A 1 13.82 -29.54 1.67
N ILE A 2 13.03 -29.72 0.62
CA ILE A 2 12.59 -28.59 -0.21
C ILE A 2 11.49 -27.92 0.62
N GLU A 3 11.81 -26.77 1.22
CA GLU A 3 10.82 -25.96 1.91
C GLU A 3 9.78 -25.54 0.87
N GLU A 4 8.58 -26.11 0.93
CA GLU A 4 7.48 -25.68 0.08
C GLU A 4 7.24 -24.18 0.29
N PRO A 5 7.01 -23.41 -0.79
CA PRO A 5 6.71 -22.00 -0.64
C PRO A 5 5.47 -21.87 0.25
N LYS A 6 5.62 -21.22 1.42
CA LYS A 6 4.50 -20.93 2.31
C LYS A 6 3.43 -20.19 1.52
N ASN A 7 2.27 -20.83 1.35
CA ASN A 7 1.14 -20.21 0.68
C ASN A 7 0.43 -19.24 1.63
N ALA A 8 -0.22 -18.23 1.06
CA ALA A 8 -0.97 -17.22 1.82
C ALA A 8 -2.07 -17.83 2.72
N PHE A 9 -2.65 -18.96 2.31
CA PHE A 9 -3.65 -19.68 3.10
C PHE A 9 -3.03 -20.40 4.30
N ASP A 10 -1.85 -21.01 4.13
CA ASP A 10 -1.15 -21.71 5.21
C ASP A 10 -0.72 -20.72 6.30
N GLU A 11 -0.33 -19.51 5.90
CA GLU A 11 0.02 -18.45 6.84
C GLU A 11 -1.17 -18.04 7.71
N ILE A 12 -2.36 -17.85 7.11
CA ILE A 12 -3.60 -17.56 7.84
C ILE A 12 -3.99 -18.71 8.77
N ALA A 13 -3.93 -19.96 8.29
CA ALA A 13 -4.28 -21.14 9.06
C ALA A 13 -3.34 -21.37 10.27
N SER A 14 -2.09 -20.95 10.15
CA SER A 14 -1.09 -21.02 11.24
C SER A 14 -1.22 -19.90 12.27
N ASP A 15 -2.15 -18.96 12.10
CA ASP A 15 -2.29 -17.82 13.00
C ASP A 15 -2.85 -18.23 14.37
N PRO A 16 -2.28 -17.76 15.49
CA PRO A 16 -2.81 -18.02 16.83
C PRO A 16 -4.28 -17.58 17.00
N ASN A 17 -4.71 -16.55 16.26
CA ASN A 17 -6.09 -16.04 16.28
C ASN A 17 -6.96 -16.60 15.15
N PHE A 18 -6.53 -17.67 14.48
CA PHE A 18 -7.27 -18.26 13.35
C PHE A 18 -8.73 -18.55 13.69
N LEU A 19 -9.02 -19.07 14.89
CA LEU A 19 -10.40 -19.35 15.31
C LEU A 19 -11.27 -18.08 15.40
N MET A 20 -10.72 -16.96 15.88
CA MET A 20 -11.47 -15.70 15.88
C MET A 20 -11.64 -15.12 14.48
N ILE A 21 -10.60 -15.23 13.63
CA ILE A 21 -10.69 -14.81 12.23
C ILE A 21 -11.78 -15.61 11.51
N LEU A 22 -11.81 -16.94 11.73
CA LEU A 22 -12.83 -17.82 11.18
C LEU A 22 -14.23 -17.46 11.71
N ALA A 23 -14.38 -17.20 13.01
CA ALA A 23 -15.65 -16.77 13.59
C ALA A 23 -16.13 -15.45 12.97
N GLY A 24 -15.24 -14.46 12.80
CA GLY A 24 -15.56 -13.20 12.13
C GLY A 24 -15.95 -13.40 10.68
N ALA A 25 -15.25 -14.27 9.95
CA ALA A 25 -15.58 -14.63 8.57
C ALA A 25 -16.97 -15.29 8.47
N VAL A 26 -17.31 -16.20 9.39
CA VAL A 26 -18.63 -16.85 9.43
C VAL A 26 -19.73 -15.82 9.73
N ILE A 27 -19.54 -14.93 10.70
CA ILE A 27 -20.51 -13.87 11.01
C ILE A 27 -20.70 -12.94 9.80
N TRP A 28 -19.62 -12.59 9.12
CA TRP A 28 -19.65 -11.78 7.91
C TRP A 28 -20.42 -12.48 6.78
N PHE A 29 -20.14 -13.76 6.54
CA PHE A 29 -20.83 -14.58 5.54
C PHE A 29 -22.33 -14.69 5.84
N ILE A 30 -22.70 -14.97 7.09
CA ILE A 30 -24.10 -15.02 7.54
C ILE A 30 -24.81 -13.70 7.23
N GLY A 31 -24.11 -12.57 7.38
CA GLY A 31 -24.64 -11.24 7.06
C GLY A 31 -25.18 -11.09 5.64
N TYR A 32 -24.75 -11.90 4.66
CA TYR A 32 -25.33 -11.89 3.32
C TYR A 32 -26.78 -12.42 3.27
N TYR A 33 -27.19 -13.21 4.26
CA TYR A 33 -28.49 -13.88 4.31
C TYR A 33 -29.44 -13.28 5.34
N VAL A 34 -28.94 -12.51 6.30
CA VAL A 34 -29.78 -11.90 7.34
C VAL A 34 -30.42 -10.61 6.81
N GLY A 35 -31.55 -10.70 6.10
CA GLY A 35 -32.25 -9.59 5.44
C GLY A 35 -32.01 -8.17 6.00
N LEU A 36 -32.80 -7.74 7.00
CA LEU A 36 -32.73 -6.37 7.54
C LEU A 36 -31.48 -6.12 8.41
N LEU A 37 -30.98 -7.16 9.09
CA LEU A 37 -29.82 -7.05 9.99
C LEU A 37 -28.48 -7.23 9.25
N ASN A 38 -28.51 -7.37 7.94
CA ASN A 38 -27.37 -7.56 7.06
C ASN A 38 -26.19 -6.61 7.39
N PRO A 39 -26.37 -5.27 7.38
CA PRO A 39 -25.26 -4.36 7.64
C PRO A 39 -24.64 -4.56 9.03
N LEU A 40 -25.43 -4.96 10.03
CA LEU A 40 -24.94 -5.23 11.38
C LEU A 40 -24.03 -6.47 11.40
N PHE A 41 -24.46 -7.58 10.79
CA PHE A 41 -23.66 -8.80 10.74
C PHE A 41 -22.41 -8.65 9.87
N ARG A 42 -22.53 -8.01 8.70
CA ARG A 42 -21.38 -7.77 7.82
C ARG A 42 -20.32 -6.88 8.50
N SER A 43 -20.73 -5.78 9.12
CA SER A 43 -19.80 -4.89 9.83
C SER A 43 -19.19 -5.54 11.07
N THR A 44 -20.00 -6.26 11.87
CA THR A 44 -19.51 -6.96 13.07
C THR A 44 -18.49 -8.04 12.71
N GLY A 45 -18.80 -8.87 11.72
CA GLY A 45 -17.88 -9.91 11.24
C GLY A 45 -16.58 -9.32 10.69
N PHE A 46 -16.69 -8.28 9.85
CA PHE A 46 -15.53 -7.57 9.31
C PHE A 46 -14.64 -6.97 10.41
N VAL A 47 -15.22 -6.24 11.36
CA VAL A 47 -14.48 -5.63 12.47
C VAL A 47 -13.80 -6.69 13.33
N LEU A 48 -14.46 -7.83 13.57
CA LEU A 48 -13.87 -8.93 14.32
C LEU A 48 -12.63 -9.50 13.60
N VAL A 49 -12.72 -9.72 12.29
CA VAL A 49 -11.57 -10.15 11.48
C VAL A 49 -10.43 -9.13 11.56
N CYS A 50 -10.73 -7.84 11.41
CA CYS A 50 -9.75 -6.76 11.52
C CYS A 50 -9.07 -6.75 12.89
N PHE A 51 -9.84 -6.84 13.97
CA PHE A 51 -9.33 -6.84 15.33
C PHE A 51 -8.41 -8.04 15.58
N SER A 52 -8.86 -9.24 15.22
CA SER A 52 -8.08 -10.47 15.38
C SER A 52 -6.80 -10.47 14.54
N ALA A 53 -6.86 -9.94 13.32
CA ALA A 53 -5.70 -9.80 12.45
C ALA A 53 -4.70 -8.74 12.98
N ALA A 54 -5.18 -7.66 13.60
CA ALA A 54 -4.33 -6.64 14.20
C ALA A 54 -3.55 -7.16 15.40
N LEU A 55 -4.14 -8.00 16.25
CA LEU A 55 -3.50 -8.53 17.47
C LEU A 55 -2.19 -9.29 17.20
N THR A 56 -2.10 -10.00 16.08
CA THR A 56 -0.90 -10.78 15.70
C THR A 56 -0.08 -10.13 14.58
N SER A 57 -0.51 -8.97 14.08
CA SER A 57 0.08 -8.28 12.92
C SER A 57 1.57 -7.96 13.06
N LEU A 58 2.05 -7.55 14.24
CA LEU A 58 3.45 -7.15 14.45
C LEU A 58 4.44 -8.33 14.37
N LYS A 59 3.95 -9.56 14.47
CA LYS A 59 4.80 -10.77 14.47
C LYS A 59 4.87 -11.44 13.09
N ARG A 60 4.14 -10.94 12.09
CA ARG A 60 4.00 -11.57 10.77
C ARG A 60 5.03 -11.02 9.77
N PRO A 61 5.64 -11.87 8.92
CA PRO A 61 6.57 -11.44 7.87
C PRO A 61 5.84 -10.75 6.70
N VAL A 62 6.31 -9.57 6.28
CA VAL A 62 5.69 -8.78 5.20
C VAL A 62 5.99 -9.32 3.79
N ALA A 63 6.93 -10.27 3.67
CA ALA A 63 7.38 -10.78 2.37
C ALA A 63 6.24 -11.38 1.53
N LEU A 64 5.27 -12.02 2.18
CA LEU A 64 4.10 -12.65 1.54
C LEU A 64 2.87 -11.72 1.49
N ALA A 65 2.95 -10.52 2.08
CA ALA A 65 1.81 -9.62 2.18
C ALA A 65 1.30 -9.14 0.81
N TRP A 66 2.21 -8.84 -0.13
CA TRP A 66 1.83 -8.40 -1.48
C TRP A 66 1.14 -9.51 -2.29
N PRO A 67 1.71 -10.72 -2.43
CA PRO A 67 1.02 -11.84 -3.06
C PRO A 67 -0.33 -12.15 -2.41
N GLY A 68 -0.40 -12.18 -1.08
CA GLY A 68 -1.63 -12.47 -0.34
C GLY A 68 -2.71 -11.41 -0.55
N LEU A 69 -2.33 -10.12 -0.59
CA LEU A 69 -3.25 -9.01 -0.81
C LEU A 69 -3.78 -8.99 -2.26
N LEU A 70 -2.92 -9.24 -3.25
CA LEU A 70 -3.33 -9.34 -4.65
C LEU A 70 -4.28 -10.54 -4.87
N LEU A 71 -3.96 -11.70 -4.31
CA LEU A 71 -4.80 -12.89 -4.40
C LEU A 71 -6.15 -12.68 -3.69
N GLY A 72 -6.13 -12.08 -2.50
CA GLY A 72 -7.35 -11.72 -1.76
C GLY A 72 -8.21 -10.73 -2.53
N GLY A 73 -7.61 -9.68 -3.08
CA GLY A 73 -8.30 -8.69 -3.91
C GLY A 73 -8.92 -9.31 -5.18
N LEU A 74 -8.19 -10.19 -5.84
CA LEU A 74 -8.69 -10.91 -7.02
C LEU A 74 -9.88 -11.80 -6.66
N LEU A 75 -9.78 -12.59 -5.58
CA LEU A 75 -10.88 -13.41 -5.07
C LEU A 75 -12.12 -12.58 -4.74
N GLN A 76 -11.91 -11.41 -4.12
CA GLN A 76 -13.00 -10.51 -3.76
C GLN A 76 -13.69 -9.93 -5.00
N ILE A 77 -12.91 -9.49 -6.01
CA ILE A 77 -13.45 -9.00 -7.29
C ILE A 77 -14.25 -10.10 -7.99
N ILE A 78 -13.68 -11.29 -8.13
CA ILE A 78 -14.37 -12.45 -8.73
C ILE A 78 -15.65 -12.77 -7.94
N GLY A 79 -15.58 -12.71 -6.61
CA GLY A 79 -16.73 -12.92 -5.73
C GLY A 79 -17.86 -11.93 -5.99
N TYR A 80 -17.57 -10.66 -6.23
CA TYR A 80 -18.59 -9.67 -6.63
C TYR A 80 -19.19 -9.97 -8.01
N TYR A 81 -18.39 -10.40 -8.99
CA TYR A 81 -18.92 -10.84 -10.29
C TYR A 81 -19.80 -12.10 -10.17
N LEU A 82 -19.56 -12.93 -9.16
CA LEU A 82 -20.31 -14.15 -8.86
C LEU A 82 -21.33 -13.96 -7.73
N GLU A 83 -21.64 -12.74 -7.29
CA GLU A 83 -22.55 -12.48 -6.17
C GLU A 83 -23.96 -13.04 -6.43
N TRP A 84 -24.36 -13.16 -7.69
CA TRP A 84 -25.60 -13.80 -8.11
C TRP A 84 -25.66 -15.30 -7.77
N VAL A 85 -24.52 -15.97 -7.59
CA VAL A 85 -24.44 -17.34 -7.13
C VAL A 85 -24.56 -17.35 -5.61
N LEU A 86 -25.74 -17.74 -5.12
CA LEU A 86 -26.19 -17.65 -3.73
C LEU A 86 -25.10 -17.91 -2.67
N ILE A 87 -24.30 -18.96 -2.83
CA ILE A 87 -23.29 -19.38 -1.85
C ILE A 87 -21.87 -18.99 -2.28
N LEU A 88 -21.53 -19.22 -3.55
CA LEU A 88 -20.16 -19.11 -4.05
C LEU A 88 -19.67 -17.65 -4.07
N GLY A 89 -20.51 -16.71 -4.51
CA GLY A 89 -20.17 -15.30 -4.54
C GLY A 89 -19.82 -14.75 -3.15
N PRO A 90 -20.76 -14.82 -2.19
CA PRO A 90 -20.51 -14.38 -0.81
C PRO A 90 -19.31 -15.07 -0.15
N ALA A 91 -19.10 -16.37 -0.40
CA ALA A 91 -17.95 -17.09 0.13
C ALA A 91 -16.63 -16.51 -0.40
N LEU A 92 -16.52 -16.28 -1.71
CA LEU A 92 -15.34 -15.69 -2.33
C LEU A 92 -15.10 -14.24 -1.87
N ILE A 93 -16.16 -13.44 -1.72
CA ILE A 93 -16.06 -12.07 -1.20
C ILE A 93 -15.49 -12.06 0.22
N VAL A 94 -16.02 -12.92 1.10
CA VAL A 94 -15.58 -13.01 2.49
C VAL A 94 -14.16 -13.56 2.57
N THR A 95 -13.84 -14.65 1.87
CA THR A 95 -12.48 -15.22 1.87
C THR A 95 -11.47 -14.22 1.31
N GLY A 96 -11.77 -13.57 0.20
CA GLY A 96 -10.93 -12.52 -0.38
C GLY A 96 -10.75 -11.34 0.58
N GLY A 97 -11.83 -10.87 1.20
CA GLY A 97 -11.81 -9.80 2.19
C GLY A 97 -10.98 -10.15 3.44
N VAL A 98 -11.10 -11.37 3.96
CA VAL A 98 -10.28 -11.85 5.09
C VAL A 98 -8.80 -11.85 4.71
N MET A 99 -8.44 -12.33 3.51
CA MET A 99 -7.05 -12.28 3.05
C MET A 99 -6.54 -10.85 2.93
N VAL A 100 -7.32 -9.96 2.32
CA VAL A 100 -6.95 -8.54 2.20
C VAL A 100 -6.70 -7.94 3.57
N VAL A 101 -7.62 -8.11 4.52
CA VAL A 101 -7.47 -7.58 5.89
C VAL A 101 -6.25 -8.18 6.59
N TYR A 102 -6.08 -9.50 6.50
CA TYR A 102 -5.01 -10.24 7.15
C TYR A 102 -3.61 -9.77 6.72
N PHE A 103 -3.44 -9.46 5.43
CA PHE A 103 -2.15 -9.01 4.87
C PHE A 103 -2.00 -7.49 4.80
N ALA A 104 -3.09 -6.73 4.65
CA ALA A 104 -3.06 -5.27 4.60
C ALA A 104 -2.74 -4.65 5.96
N ILE A 105 -3.28 -5.20 7.06
CA ILE A 105 -3.02 -4.66 8.40
C ILE A 105 -1.53 -4.70 8.78
N PRO A 106 -0.81 -5.84 8.73
CA PRO A 106 0.62 -5.85 9.01
C PRO A 106 1.41 -5.00 8.00
N LEU A 107 1.00 -4.95 6.73
CA LEU A 107 1.63 -4.06 5.74
C LEU A 107 1.46 -2.58 6.14
N ALA A 108 0.27 -2.16 6.55
CA ALA A 108 -0.02 -0.79 6.95
C ALA A 108 0.68 -0.40 8.27
N LEU A 109 0.73 -1.33 9.23
CA LEU A 109 1.37 -1.09 10.53
C LEU A 109 2.90 -1.14 10.45
N GLN A 110 3.47 -2.07 9.67
CA GLN A 110 4.92 -2.25 9.57
C GLN A 110 5.57 -1.40 8.46
N ARG A 111 4.83 -1.00 7.40
CA ARG A 111 5.31 -0.05 6.37
C ARG A 111 4.73 1.35 6.49
N GLY A 112 3.83 1.60 7.45
CA GLY A 112 3.49 2.95 7.87
C GLY A 112 4.72 3.71 8.39
N GLU A 113 5.74 2.98 8.86
CA GLU A 113 7.05 3.50 9.24
C GLU A 113 8.13 3.02 8.23
N LEU A 114 8.58 3.93 7.33
CA LEU A 114 9.79 3.86 6.45
C LEU A 114 9.70 3.07 5.12
N PRO A 115 10.59 3.25 4.11
CA PRO A 115 11.43 4.36 3.64
C PRO A 115 11.10 4.81 2.19
N VAL A 116 9.94 4.38 1.65
CA VAL A 116 9.52 4.75 0.28
C VAL A 116 8.93 6.16 0.26
N ILE A 117 8.23 6.56 1.33
CA ILE A 117 7.79 7.95 1.51
C ILE A 117 9.00 8.88 1.65
N THR A 118 10.08 8.48 2.34
CA THR A 118 11.30 9.29 2.40
C THR A 118 12.04 9.34 1.07
N ARG A 119 11.99 8.30 0.23
CA ARG A 119 12.54 8.36 -1.15
C ARG A 119 11.67 9.22 -2.07
N LEU A 120 10.34 9.14 -1.96
CA LEU A 120 9.41 9.99 -2.69
C LEU A 120 9.49 11.45 -2.22
N GLN A 121 9.59 11.70 -0.91
CA GLN A 121 9.87 13.03 -0.36
C GLN A 121 11.21 13.57 -0.86
N LYS A 122 12.28 12.77 -0.88
CA LYS A 122 13.56 13.20 -1.46
C LYS A 122 13.48 13.48 -2.96
N LEU A 123 12.67 12.72 -3.72
CA LEU A 123 12.43 12.96 -5.15
C LEU A 123 11.55 14.20 -5.40
N ILE A 124 10.62 14.49 -4.49
CA ILE A 124 9.77 15.68 -4.54
C ILE A 124 10.58 16.92 -4.11
N GLU A 125 11.42 16.81 -3.07
CA GLU A 125 12.35 17.86 -2.65
C GLU A 125 13.42 18.14 -3.70
N SER A 126 13.97 17.12 -4.38
CA SER A 126 14.94 17.34 -5.45
C SER A 126 14.32 18.08 -6.64
N LYS A 127 13.06 17.76 -7.00
CA LYS A 127 12.34 18.50 -8.04
C LYS A 127 11.99 19.94 -7.63
N LYS A 128 11.68 20.17 -6.36
CA LYS A 128 11.37 21.51 -5.84
C LYS A 128 12.62 22.40 -5.75
N LYS A 129 13.80 21.81 -5.52
CA LYS A 129 15.09 22.54 -5.58
C LYS A 129 15.55 22.85 -7.01
N ASP A 130 15.15 22.05 -8.00
CA ASP A 130 15.47 22.34 -9.40
C ASP A 130 14.63 23.49 -9.99
N GLU A 131 13.45 23.79 -9.42
CA GLU A 131 12.67 24.99 -9.78
C GLU A 131 13.26 26.27 -9.17
N GLU A 132 13.80 26.24 -7.95
CA GLU A 132 14.37 27.43 -7.29
C GLU A 132 15.73 27.87 -7.90
N ILE A 133 16.39 27.00 -8.68
CA ILE A 133 17.64 27.33 -9.39
C ILE A 133 17.38 27.89 -10.81
N GLN A 134 16.18 27.70 -11.37
CA GLN A 134 15.83 28.26 -12.69
C GLN A 134 15.32 29.71 -12.60
N ASP A 135 14.73 30.13 -11.49
CA ASP A 135 14.27 31.52 -11.28
C ASP A 135 15.41 32.54 -11.04
N ILE A 136 16.67 32.09 -10.90
CA ILE A 136 17.85 32.99 -10.83
C ILE A 136 18.54 33.13 -12.22
N LYS A 137 18.01 32.51 -13.27
CA LYS A 137 18.63 32.53 -14.61
C LYS A 137 17.63 32.79 -15.75
N ALA A 138 16.82 33.84 -15.67
CA ALA A 138 16.13 34.36 -16.85
C ALA A 138 15.68 35.83 -16.70
N GLU A 139 16.60 36.76 -17.00
CA GLU A 139 16.34 38.09 -17.59
C GLU A 139 17.73 38.61 -18.04
N GLU A 140 18.29 38.07 -19.12
CA GLU A 140 18.26 38.55 -20.52
C GLU A 140 19.27 39.67 -20.87
N PRO A 141 19.76 39.71 -22.12
CA PRO A 141 21.09 40.20 -22.50
C PRO A 141 21.07 41.45 -23.40
N VAL A 142 22.27 41.85 -23.86
CA VAL A 142 22.61 42.52 -25.16
C VAL A 142 23.28 43.92 -25.08
N LYS A 143 24.61 43.88 -25.29
CA LYS A 143 25.52 44.70 -26.13
C LYS A 143 25.19 46.16 -26.52
N GLU A 144 26.20 47.03 -26.34
CA GLU A 144 26.76 47.96 -27.36
C GLU A 144 28.27 48.13 -27.03
N THR A 145 29.24 47.75 -27.89
CA THR A 145 29.92 48.55 -28.95
C THR A 145 31.00 49.47 -28.34
N ASP A 146 32.26 49.65 -28.75
CA ASP A 146 33.21 49.06 -29.72
C ASP A 146 34.58 49.73 -29.44
N VAL A 147 35.67 49.04 -29.83
CA VAL A 147 37.08 49.43 -30.09
C VAL A 147 37.68 50.73 -29.54
N THR A 148 38.82 50.58 -28.83
CA THR A 148 40.14 51.25 -28.99
C THR A 148 41.01 50.77 -27.81
N GLU A 149 42.29 50.46 -27.86
CA GLU A 149 43.36 50.30 -28.86
C GLU A 149 44.53 49.79 -27.99
N ASP A 150 45.33 48.85 -28.49
CA ASP A 150 46.61 48.49 -27.87
C ASP A 150 47.50 49.74 -27.78
N GLU A 151 48.09 50.01 -26.62
CA GLU A 151 49.42 50.64 -26.62
C GLU A 151 50.27 50.23 -25.42
N ASP A 152 51.52 50.02 -25.80
CA ASP A 152 52.63 49.40 -25.12
C ASP A 152 53.18 50.22 -23.94
N SER A 153 53.95 49.52 -23.11
CA SER A 153 55.15 50.01 -22.42
C SER A 153 55.09 50.83 -21.11
N ALA A 154 55.96 50.36 -20.21
CA ALA A 154 56.87 51.13 -19.34
C ALA A 154 56.51 51.32 -17.86
N ASN A 155 57.36 50.69 -17.01
CA ASN A 155 58.00 51.25 -15.82
C ASN A 155 57.11 51.68 -14.63
N ASN A 156 57.45 51.47 -13.36
CA ASN A 156 58.75 51.47 -12.69
C ASN A 156 58.53 50.97 -11.24
N TYR A 157 59.57 50.30 -10.71
CA TYR A 157 60.00 50.17 -9.30
C TYR A 157 59.02 49.74 -8.21
#